data_AF-V6SF83-F1
#
_entry.id   AF-V6SF83-F1
#
_cell.length_a   1.000
_cell.length_b   1.000
_cell.length_c   1.000
_cell.angle_alpha   90.00
_cell.angle_beta   90.00
_cell.angle_gamma   90.00
#
_symmetry.space_group_name_H-M   'P 1'
#
loop_
_entity.id
_entity.type
_entity.pdbx_description
1 polymer ?
#
loop_
_entity_poly.entity_id
_entity_poly.type
_entity_poly.pdbx_seq_one_letter_code
_entity_poly.pdbx_strand_id
1 'polypeptide(L)'
;MLDQISELVKQFGGDAIVRNPSVPNEHNEAVMNETGNSILLGLQNMVAQGNVNDIAGLLNGGNIDASNPVVKQLTEQLSGNLGQKFGLSSNAASDVAGNMIPNVLGSLIGKANDPNQPGFNVSDIVNSIGGGSGLMDAITKYGGQFGLDQNRDGKVDINDATAAVSGKSGGFLSGILSKLFGK
;
A
#
# COMPACT_ATOMS: atom_id res chain seq x y z
N MET A 1 3.62 0.47 10.11
CA MET A 1 3.59 0.87 8.69
C MET A 1 4.33 2.15 8.40
N LEU A 2 4.21 3.19 9.23
CA LEU A 2 5.06 4.38 9.05
C LEU A 2 6.54 4.03 9.04
N ASP A 3 7.01 3.20 9.99
CA ASP A 3 8.41 2.78 10.06
C ASP A 3 8.89 2.07 8.78
N GLN A 4 8.07 1.17 8.22
CA GLN A 4 8.36 0.50 6.97
C GLN A 4 8.48 1.49 5.80
N ILE A 5 7.56 2.46 5.69
CA ILE A 5 7.64 3.49 4.65
C ILE A 5 8.87 4.37 4.88
N SER A 6 9.17 4.75 6.12
CA SER A 6 10.36 5.54 6.46
C SER A 6 11.66 4.82 6.11
N GLU A 7 11.72 3.50 6.26
CA GLU A 7 12.86 2.69 5.82
C GLU A 7 13.02 2.74 4.29
N LEU A 8 11.94 2.59 3.55
CA LEU A 8 11.95 2.74 2.08
C LEU A 8 12.37 4.14 1.66
N VAL A 9 11.86 5.19 2.34
CA VAL A 9 12.26 6.57 2.05
C VAL A 9 13.75 6.76 2.29
N LYS A 10 14.30 6.23 3.38
CA LYS A 10 15.76 6.29 3.63
C LYS A 10 16.55 5.57 2.54
N GLN A 11 16.04 4.44 2.05
CA GLN A 11 16.66 3.69 0.96
C GLN A 11 16.74 4.50 -0.35
N PHE A 12 15.70 5.27 -0.69
CA PHE A 12 15.65 6.04 -1.95
C PHE A 12 16.07 7.51 -1.81
N GLY A 13 16.14 8.03 -0.58
CA GLY A 13 16.39 9.45 -0.30
C GLY A 13 17.81 9.91 -0.61
N GLY A 14 18.76 9.00 -0.87
CA GLY A 14 20.14 9.35 -1.19
C GLY A 14 20.25 10.29 -2.40
N ASP A 15 19.73 9.89 -3.56
CA ASP A 15 19.88 10.69 -4.78
C ASP A 15 18.87 11.83 -4.86
N ALA A 16 17.60 11.58 -4.50
CA ALA A 16 16.53 12.56 -4.67
C ALA A 16 16.54 13.68 -3.61
N ILE A 17 17.12 13.44 -2.43
CA ILE A 17 17.12 14.38 -1.30
C ILE A 17 18.57 14.76 -0.94
N VAL A 18 19.44 13.79 -0.60
CA VAL A 18 20.79 14.11 -0.08
C VAL A 18 21.71 14.71 -1.14
N ARG A 19 21.62 14.24 -2.38
CA ARG A 19 22.45 14.73 -3.50
C ARG A 19 21.76 15.82 -4.31
N ASN A 20 20.57 16.26 -3.90
CA ASN A 20 19.82 17.29 -4.59
C ASN A 20 20.26 18.68 -4.09
N PRO A 21 20.94 19.50 -4.91
CA PRO A 21 21.43 20.81 -4.49
C PRO A 21 20.30 21.81 -4.17
N SER A 22 19.07 21.49 -4.58
CA SER A 22 17.89 22.31 -4.32
C SER A 22 17.24 22.01 -2.98
N VAL A 23 17.71 20.98 -2.27
CA VAL A 23 17.31 20.65 -0.90
C VAL A 23 18.42 21.06 0.05
N PRO A 24 18.19 22.00 0.99
CA PRO A 24 19.17 22.34 2.00
C PRO A 24 19.55 21.10 2.82
N ASN A 25 20.85 20.86 3.01
CA ASN A 25 21.34 19.64 3.64
C ASN A 25 20.84 19.48 5.08
N GLU A 26 20.65 20.60 5.79
CA GLU A 26 20.05 20.68 7.12
C GLU A 26 18.60 20.17 7.16
N HIS A 27 17.93 20.08 6.01
CA HIS A 27 16.57 19.58 5.88
C HIS A 27 16.49 18.14 5.37
N ASN A 28 17.60 17.49 5.01
CA ASN A 28 17.57 16.16 4.39
C ASN A 28 16.79 15.14 5.23
N GLU A 29 17.09 15.02 6.52
CA GLU A 29 16.38 14.09 7.42
C GLU A 29 14.89 14.48 7.60
N ALA A 30 14.61 15.78 7.71
CA ALA A 30 13.25 16.28 7.90
C ALA A 30 12.38 16.06 6.64
N VAL A 31 12.96 16.28 5.45
CA VAL A 31 12.33 16.02 4.15
C VAL A 31 12.08 14.53 3.96
N MET A 32 13.01 13.65 4.37
CA MET A 32 12.78 12.20 4.36
C MET A 32 11.62 11.82 5.29
N ASN A 33 11.62 12.31 6.53
CA ASN A 33 10.54 12.01 7.47
C ASN A 33 9.18 12.52 6.96
N GLU A 34 9.14 13.74 6.40
CA GLU A 34 7.93 14.30 5.81
C GLU A 34 7.46 13.52 4.58
N THR A 35 8.39 13.02 3.77
CA THR A 35 8.08 12.15 2.62
C THR A 35 7.34 10.89 3.08
N GLY A 36 7.87 10.20 4.10
CA GLY A 36 7.23 9.00 4.63
C GLY A 36 5.85 9.28 5.23
N ASN A 37 5.74 10.35 6.02
CA ASN A 37 4.47 10.80 6.59
C ASN A 37 3.44 11.17 5.50
N SER A 38 3.86 11.90 4.48
CA SER A 38 2.97 12.36 3.40
C SER A 38 2.43 11.19 2.59
N ILE A 39 3.25 10.16 2.32
CA ILE A 39 2.80 8.94 1.64
C ILE A 39 1.73 8.25 2.47
N LEU A 40 2.00 7.99 3.75
CA LEU A 40 1.05 7.29 4.62
C LEU A 40 -0.27 8.07 4.76
N LEU A 41 -0.18 9.36 5.09
CA LEU A 41 -1.36 10.22 5.27
C LEU A 41 -2.13 10.39 3.96
N GLY A 42 -1.43 10.51 2.82
CA GLY A 42 -2.09 10.62 1.52
C GLY A 42 -2.85 9.34 1.14
N LEU A 43 -2.29 8.16 1.41
CA LEU A 43 -2.98 6.88 1.27
C LEU A 43 -4.21 6.80 2.19
N GLN A 44 -4.08 7.20 3.45
CA GLN A 44 -5.19 7.23 4.41
C GLN A 44 -6.31 8.19 3.95
N ASN A 45 -5.94 9.38 3.48
CA ASN A 45 -6.88 10.37 2.94
C ASN A 45 -7.62 9.84 1.72
N MET A 46 -6.93 9.16 0.80
CA MET A 46 -7.56 8.53 -0.36
C MET A 46 -8.56 7.44 0.05
N VAL A 47 -8.24 6.61 1.05
CA VAL A 47 -9.22 5.65 1.58
C VAL A 47 -10.42 6.37 2.19
N ALA A 48 -10.19 7.41 3.00
CA ALA A 48 -11.27 8.20 3.59
C ALA A 48 -12.17 8.89 2.54
N GLN A 49 -11.62 9.21 1.36
CA GLN A 49 -12.34 9.80 0.23
C GLN A 49 -13.05 8.75 -0.65
N GLY A 50 -12.87 7.46 -0.38
CA GLY A 50 -13.48 6.37 -1.14
C GLY A 50 -12.66 5.87 -2.34
N ASN A 51 -11.42 6.34 -2.52
CA ASN A 51 -10.52 5.96 -3.62
C ASN A 51 -9.81 4.62 -3.35
N VAL A 52 -10.45 3.71 -2.60
CA VAL A 52 -9.88 2.41 -2.22
C VAL A 52 -9.56 1.55 -3.44
N ASN A 53 -10.38 1.65 -4.49
CA ASN A 53 -10.20 0.87 -5.72
C ASN A 53 -8.90 1.25 -6.45
N ASP A 54 -8.52 2.52 -6.45
CA ASP A 54 -7.30 2.99 -7.11
C ASP A 54 -6.05 2.50 -6.35
N ILE A 55 -6.11 2.52 -5.02
CA ILE A 55 -5.04 1.98 -4.15
C ILE A 55 -4.91 0.47 -4.34
N ALA A 56 -6.03 -0.26 -4.36
CA ALA A 56 -6.03 -1.70 -4.57
C ALA A 56 -5.51 -2.06 -5.97
N GLY A 57 -5.90 -1.30 -7.00
CA GLY A 57 -5.37 -1.45 -8.35
C GLY A 57 -3.86 -1.25 -8.40
N LEU A 58 -3.34 -0.27 -7.67
CA LEU A 58 -1.90 -0.04 -7.54
C LEU A 58 -1.20 -1.22 -6.83
N LEU A 59 -1.73 -1.70 -5.69
CA LEU A 59 -1.15 -2.82 -4.93
C LEU A 59 -1.12 -4.14 -5.71
N ASN A 60 -2.10 -4.35 -6.59
CA ASN A 60 -2.19 -5.52 -7.47
C ASN A 60 -1.27 -5.45 -8.71
N GLY A 61 -0.27 -4.57 -8.70
CA GLY A 61 0.68 -4.40 -9.82
C GLY A 61 0.24 -3.41 -10.88
N GLY A 62 -0.64 -2.46 -10.50
CA GLY A 62 -1.00 -1.33 -11.36
C GLY A 62 0.20 -0.44 -11.69
N ASN A 63 0.02 0.44 -12.69
CA ASN A 63 1.07 1.35 -13.11
C ASN A 63 1.49 2.30 -11.98
N ILE A 64 2.79 2.54 -11.82
CA ILE A 64 3.41 3.35 -10.75
C ILE A 64 3.97 4.66 -11.30
N ASP A 65 3.73 4.97 -12.57
CA ASP A 65 4.11 6.25 -13.15
C ASP A 65 3.16 7.41 -12.76
N ALA A 66 3.51 8.61 -13.20
CA ALA A 66 2.74 9.82 -12.95
C ALA A 66 1.33 9.85 -13.59
N SER A 67 0.99 8.88 -14.47
CA SER A 67 -0.36 8.73 -15.01
C SER A 67 -1.32 8.08 -14.00
N ASN A 68 -0.80 7.38 -13.00
CA ASN A 68 -1.60 6.76 -11.97
C ASN A 68 -2.19 7.84 -11.02
N PRO A 69 -3.51 7.81 -10.74
CA PRO A 69 -4.16 8.81 -9.90
C PRO A 69 -3.63 8.85 -8.46
N VAL A 70 -3.28 7.69 -7.89
CA VAL A 70 -2.67 7.58 -6.55
C VAL A 70 -1.30 8.24 -6.53
N VAL A 71 -0.46 7.92 -7.52
CA VAL A 71 0.89 8.50 -7.64
C VAL A 71 0.81 10.02 -7.84
N LYS A 72 -0.08 10.49 -8.70
CA LYS A 72 -0.30 11.92 -8.96
C LYS A 72 -0.72 12.66 -7.70
N GLN A 73 -1.74 12.16 -7.00
CA GLN A 73 -2.26 12.80 -5.79
C GLN A 73 -1.19 12.85 -4.68
N LEU A 74 -0.44 11.77 -4.48
CA LEU A 74 0.65 11.74 -3.51
C LEU A 74 1.80 12.69 -3.88
N THR A 75 2.12 12.79 -5.17
CA THR A 75 3.14 13.71 -5.67
C THR A 75 2.75 15.16 -5.41
N GLU A 76 1.50 15.54 -5.71
CA GLU A 76 0.96 16.88 -5.48
C GLU A 76 0.91 17.22 -3.98
N GLN A 77 0.47 16.28 -3.15
CA GLN A 77 0.41 16.48 -1.70
C GLN A 77 1.81 16.65 -1.11
N LEU A 78 2.76 15.78 -1.48
CA LEU A 78 4.12 15.86 -0.98
C LEU A 78 4.82 17.13 -1.45
N SER A 79 4.75 17.48 -2.74
CA SER A 79 5.39 18.70 -3.24
C SER A 79 4.83 19.95 -2.55
N GLY A 80 3.51 20.00 -2.31
CA GLY A 80 2.88 21.04 -1.51
C GLY A 80 3.41 21.12 -0.08
N ASN A 81 3.49 19.98 0.62
CA ASN A 81 4.00 19.90 1.99
C ASN A 81 5.47 20.33 2.07
N LEU A 82 6.29 19.88 1.12
CA LEU A 82 7.71 20.21 1.06
C LEU A 82 7.95 21.71 0.84
N GLY A 83 7.19 22.32 -0.08
CA GLY A 83 7.24 23.77 -0.30
C GLY A 83 6.79 24.57 0.92
N GLN A 84 5.68 24.16 1.55
CA GLN A 84 5.12 24.87 2.72
C GLN A 84 5.98 24.73 3.98
N LYS A 85 6.50 23.53 4.26
CA LYS A 85 7.20 23.23 5.52
C LYS A 85 8.69 23.57 5.50
N PHE A 86 9.33 23.40 4.34
CA PHE A 86 10.78 23.55 4.21
C PHE A 86 11.18 24.70 3.27
N GLY A 87 10.21 25.46 2.75
CA GLY A 87 10.49 26.58 1.85
C GLY A 87 11.08 26.14 0.50
N LEU A 88 10.91 24.87 0.12
CA LEU A 88 11.41 24.34 -1.14
C LEU A 88 10.71 25.02 -2.32
N SER A 89 11.47 25.34 -3.37
CA SER A 89 10.87 25.84 -4.61
C SER A 89 9.92 24.80 -5.22
N SER A 90 8.92 25.25 -5.98
CA SER A 90 7.97 24.36 -6.65
C SER A 90 8.67 23.25 -7.47
N ASN A 91 9.73 23.62 -8.19
CA ASN A 91 10.52 22.67 -8.98
C ASN A 91 11.24 21.66 -8.09
N ALA A 92 11.96 22.14 -7.06
CA ALA A 92 12.69 21.27 -6.14
C ALA A 92 11.76 20.28 -5.41
N ALA A 93 10.62 20.77 -4.92
CA ALA A 93 9.63 19.96 -4.23
C ALA A 93 8.99 18.91 -5.18
N SER A 94 8.70 19.31 -6.42
CA SER A 94 8.16 18.41 -7.44
C SER A 94 9.18 17.36 -7.88
N ASP A 95 10.45 17.72 -7.98
CA ASP A 95 11.53 16.77 -8.33
C ASP A 95 11.73 15.74 -7.21
N VAL A 96 11.74 16.17 -5.95
CA VAL A 96 11.79 15.25 -4.80
C VAL A 96 10.58 14.32 -4.84
N ALA A 97 9.37 14.87 -4.96
CA ALA A 97 8.16 14.06 -4.93
C ALA A 97 8.06 13.09 -6.13
N GLY A 98 8.35 13.57 -7.34
CA GLY A 98 8.30 12.79 -8.57
C GLY A 98 9.30 11.65 -8.63
N ASN A 99 10.42 11.74 -7.90
CA ASN A 99 11.38 10.64 -7.76
C ASN A 99 11.07 9.74 -6.56
N MET A 100 10.67 10.30 -5.42
CA MET A 100 10.49 9.54 -4.19
C MET A 100 9.19 8.72 -4.19
N ILE A 101 8.07 9.31 -4.63
CA ILE A 101 6.77 8.64 -4.58
C ILE A 101 6.77 7.35 -5.40
N PRO A 102 7.16 7.34 -6.69
CA PRO A 102 7.13 6.11 -7.49
C PRO A 102 8.06 5.03 -6.94
N ASN A 103 9.27 5.41 -6.49
CA ASN A 103 10.26 4.47 -5.97
C ASN A 103 9.80 3.82 -4.65
N VAL A 104 9.28 4.62 -3.72
CA VAL A 104 8.78 4.12 -2.43
C VAL A 104 7.55 3.24 -2.63
N LEU A 105 6.59 3.66 -3.45
CA LEU A 105 5.39 2.86 -3.75
C LEU A 105 5.76 1.57 -4.48
N GLY A 106 6.63 1.63 -5.49
CA GLY A 106 7.10 0.44 -6.20
C GLY A 106 7.80 -0.57 -5.30
N SER A 107 8.64 -0.09 -4.38
CA SER A 107 9.26 -0.98 -3.40
C SER A 107 8.26 -1.53 -2.40
N LEU A 108 7.29 -0.71 -1.94
CA LEU A 108 6.22 -1.15 -1.04
C LEU A 108 5.39 -2.27 -1.67
N ILE A 109 4.96 -2.10 -2.93
CA ILE A 109 4.16 -3.08 -3.69
C ILE A 109 4.97 -4.34 -3.95
N GLY A 110 6.24 -4.20 -4.36
CA GLY A 110 7.14 -5.33 -4.57
C GLY A 110 7.32 -6.17 -3.31
N LYS A 111 7.53 -5.51 -2.16
CA LYS A 111 7.64 -6.18 -0.86
C LYS A 111 6.31 -6.76 -0.40
N ALA A 112 5.18 -6.10 -0.67
CA ALA A 112 3.86 -6.58 -0.27
C ALA A 112 3.44 -7.88 -0.97
N ASN A 113 3.92 -8.06 -2.20
CA ASN A 113 3.69 -9.26 -2.99
C ASN A 113 4.78 -10.34 -2.79
N ASP A 114 5.81 -10.08 -1.97
CA ASP A 114 6.88 -11.04 -1.68
C ASP A 114 6.52 -11.89 -0.43
N PRO A 115 6.34 -13.22 -0.58
CA PRO A 115 6.00 -14.09 0.55
C PRO A 115 7.12 -14.15 1.62
N ASN A 116 8.34 -13.70 1.31
CA ASN A 116 9.46 -13.65 2.25
C ASN A 116 9.54 -12.32 3.03
N GLN A 117 8.62 -11.39 2.80
CA GLN A 117 8.56 -10.09 3.47
C GLN A 117 7.29 -9.97 4.33
N PRO A 118 7.13 -10.79 5.38
CA PRO A 118 5.89 -10.85 6.16
C PRO A 118 5.52 -9.51 6.81
N GLY A 119 6.49 -8.65 7.08
CA GLY A 119 6.28 -7.30 7.63
C GLY A 119 5.68 -6.29 6.63
N PHE A 120 5.48 -6.68 5.37
CA PHE A 120 4.88 -5.85 4.32
C PHE A 120 3.61 -6.48 3.76
N ASN A 121 3.05 -7.53 4.38
CA ASN A 121 1.90 -8.22 3.81
C ASN A 121 0.73 -7.24 3.51
N VAL A 122 -0.03 -7.55 2.47
CA VAL A 122 -1.11 -6.69 1.98
C VAL A 122 -2.13 -6.38 3.08
N SER A 123 -2.42 -7.35 3.96
CA SER A 123 -3.35 -7.20 5.07
C SER A 123 -2.93 -6.11 6.05
N ASP A 124 -1.66 -6.07 6.46
CA ASP A 124 -1.11 -5.10 7.41
C ASP A 124 -1.03 -3.70 6.80
N ILE A 125 -0.72 -3.63 5.51
CA ILE A 125 -0.76 -2.38 4.74
C ILE A 125 -2.20 -1.84 4.73
N VAL A 126 -3.17 -2.65 4.30
CA VAL A 126 -4.60 -2.26 4.25
C VAL A 126 -5.09 -1.86 5.65
N ASN A 127 -4.72 -2.60 6.69
CA ASN A 127 -5.07 -2.27 8.08
C ASN A 127 -4.53 -0.90 8.50
N SER A 128 -3.29 -0.59 8.15
CA SER A 128 -2.64 0.66 8.52
C SER A 128 -3.16 1.90 7.78
N ILE A 129 -3.67 1.71 6.57
CA ILE A 129 -4.19 2.79 5.72
C ILE A 129 -5.70 2.97 5.96
N GLY A 130 -6.44 1.87 6.08
CA GLY A 130 -7.90 1.88 6.02
C GLY A 130 -8.63 1.96 7.35
N GLY A 131 -7.91 1.93 8.49
CA GLY A 131 -8.47 2.16 9.83
C GLY A 131 -9.84 1.52 10.06
N GLY A 132 -9.91 0.20 10.25
CA GLY A 132 -11.12 -0.54 10.65
C GLY A 132 -12.24 -0.66 9.59
N SER A 133 -12.68 0.44 8.97
CA SER A 133 -13.78 0.45 7.98
C SER A 133 -13.33 0.14 6.56
N GLY A 134 -12.14 0.58 6.14
CA GLY A 134 -11.59 0.25 4.82
C GLY A 134 -11.24 -1.23 4.67
N LEU A 135 -10.93 -1.89 5.79
CA LEU A 135 -10.63 -3.32 5.83
C LEU A 135 -11.85 -4.17 5.47
N MET A 136 -13.03 -3.86 6.01
CA MET A 136 -14.25 -4.62 5.72
C MET A 136 -14.60 -4.55 4.24
N ASP A 137 -14.50 -3.37 3.63
CA ASP A 137 -14.81 -3.17 2.21
C ASP A 137 -13.76 -3.81 1.30
N ALA A 138 -12.47 -3.74 1.68
CA ALA A 138 -11.38 -4.39 0.97
C ALA A 138 -11.44 -5.92 1.07
N ILE A 139 -11.73 -6.48 2.25
CA ILE A 139 -11.94 -7.93 2.42
C ILE A 139 -13.14 -8.39 1.61
N THR A 140 -14.26 -7.66 1.68
CA THR A 140 -15.49 -8.03 0.96
C THR A 140 -15.28 -8.05 -0.56
N LYS A 141 -14.50 -7.10 -1.10
CA LYS A 141 -14.27 -6.97 -2.55
C LYS A 141 -13.09 -7.77 -3.10
N TYR A 142 -11.99 -7.85 -2.35
CA TYR A 142 -10.73 -8.45 -2.82
C TYR A 142 -10.36 -9.73 -2.09
N GLY A 143 -11.00 -10.05 -0.96
CA GLY A 143 -10.72 -11.28 -0.23
C GLY A 143 -10.95 -12.54 -1.07
N GLY A 144 -11.81 -12.48 -2.09
CA GLY A 144 -11.97 -13.58 -3.04
C GLY A 144 -10.73 -13.87 -3.89
N GLN A 145 -9.92 -12.86 -4.21
CA GLN A 145 -8.63 -13.05 -4.88
C GLN A 145 -7.57 -13.66 -3.95
N PHE A 146 -7.76 -13.55 -2.64
CA PHE A 146 -6.92 -14.16 -1.61
C PHE A 146 -7.42 -15.53 -1.14
N GLY A 147 -8.41 -16.12 -1.83
CA GLY A 147 -8.96 -17.44 -1.51
C GLY A 147 -9.88 -17.46 -0.29
N LEU A 148 -10.35 -16.30 0.17
CA LEU A 148 -11.33 -16.18 1.26
C LEU A 148 -12.77 -16.35 0.78
N ASP A 149 -13.03 -16.13 -0.51
CA ASP A 149 -14.29 -16.48 -1.19
C ASP A 149 -14.30 -17.99 -1.47
N GLN A 150 -14.83 -18.73 -0.51
CA GLN A 150 -14.86 -20.19 -0.54
C GLN A 150 -15.97 -20.71 -1.46
N ASN A 151 -17.06 -19.96 -1.58
CA ASN A 151 -18.21 -20.36 -2.37
C ASN A 151 -18.14 -19.86 -3.83
N ARG A 152 -17.16 -19.01 -4.15
CA ARG A 152 -16.90 -18.36 -5.45
C ARG A 152 -18.04 -17.47 -5.92
N ASP A 153 -18.79 -16.86 -5.02
CA ASP A 153 -19.90 -15.96 -5.35
C ASP A 153 -19.45 -14.51 -5.60
N GLY A 154 -18.15 -14.25 -5.50
CA GLY A 154 -17.53 -12.95 -5.74
C GLY A 154 -17.65 -11.99 -4.56
N LYS A 155 -18.09 -12.47 -3.39
CA LYS A 155 -18.11 -11.72 -2.14
C LYS A 155 -17.30 -12.48 -1.09
N VAL A 156 -16.91 -11.79 -0.04
CA VAL A 156 -16.41 -12.41 1.19
C VAL A 156 -17.38 -12.11 2.31
N ASP A 157 -18.22 -13.09 2.65
CA ASP A 157 -19.24 -12.96 3.68
C ASP A 157 -19.41 -14.24 4.52
N ILE A 158 -20.44 -14.27 5.37
CA ILE A 158 -20.67 -15.41 6.27
C ILE A 158 -21.02 -16.70 5.52
N ASN A 159 -21.45 -16.61 4.26
CA ASN A 159 -21.68 -17.76 3.41
C ASN A 159 -20.36 -18.46 3.06
N ASP A 160 -19.24 -17.73 2.99
CA ASP A 160 -17.91 -18.31 2.81
C ASP A 160 -17.43 -19.05 4.04
N ALA A 161 -17.62 -18.47 5.22
CA ALA A 161 -17.34 -19.14 6.48
C ALA A 161 -18.20 -20.41 6.62
N THR A 162 -19.47 -20.32 6.21
CA THR A 162 -20.40 -21.45 6.18
C THR A 162 -19.95 -22.49 5.15
N ALA A 163 -19.47 -22.10 3.97
CA ALA A 163 -18.94 -23.00 2.95
C ALA A 163 -17.64 -23.69 3.41
N ALA A 164 -16.76 -22.97 4.11
CA ALA A 164 -15.52 -23.50 4.69
C ALA A 164 -15.78 -24.60 5.73
N VAL A 165 -16.83 -24.44 6.55
CA VAL A 165 -17.16 -25.37 7.64
C VAL A 165 -18.14 -26.46 7.25
N SER A 166 -19.08 -26.20 6.32
CA SER A 166 -20.13 -27.15 5.92
C SER A 166 -19.69 -28.18 4.87
N GLY A 167 -18.45 -28.06 4.35
CA GLY A 167 -17.75 -29.13 3.65
C GLY A 167 -18.36 -29.56 2.31
N LYS A 168 -19.31 -28.81 1.74
CA LYS A 168 -20.09 -29.29 0.58
C LYS A 168 -19.46 -29.06 -0.79
N SER A 169 -18.26 -28.48 -0.90
CA SER A 169 -17.49 -28.45 -2.15
C SER A 169 -16.02 -28.09 -1.88
N GLY A 170 -15.16 -29.10 -1.71
CA GLY A 170 -13.71 -28.96 -1.96
C GLY A 170 -12.85 -28.03 -1.08
N GLY A 171 -13.35 -27.50 0.04
CA GLY A 171 -12.60 -26.58 0.92
C GLY A 171 -11.54 -27.25 1.81
N PHE A 172 -10.64 -26.43 2.37
CA PHE A 172 -9.43 -26.79 3.16
C PHE A 172 -9.60 -27.93 4.17
N LEU A 173 -10.72 -28.00 4.90
CA LEU A 173 -10.99 -29.09 5.85
C LEU A 173 -11.26 -30.43 5.18
N SER A 174 -11.94 -30.45 4.04
CA SER A 174 -12.11 -31.67 3.23
C SER A 174 -10.77 -32.12 2.63
N GLY A 175 -9.93 -31.18 2.20
CA GLY A 175 -8.58 -31.48 1.70
C GLY A 175 -7.64 -32.06 2.75
N ILE A 176 -7.70 -31.59 4.00
CA ILE A 176 -6.88 -32.11 5.11
C ILE A 176 -7.42 -33.44 5.62
N LEU A 177 -8.74 -33.58 5.79
CA LEU A 177 -9.34 -34.85 6.22
C LEU A 177 -9.17 -35.95 5.15
N SER A 178 -9.29 -35.60 3.88
CA SER A 178 -9.06 -36.54 2.78
C SER A 178 -7.58 -36.90 2.61
N LYS A 179 -6.62 -36.00 2.92
CA LYS A 179 -5.19 -36.34 2.98
C LYS A 179 -4.76 -37.08 4.24
N LEU A 180 -5.50 -36.93 5.35
CA LEU A 180 -5.21 -37.59 6.63
C LEU A 180 -5.85 -38.98 6.74
N PHE A 181 -6.99 -39.19 6.06
CA PHE A 181 -7.74 -40.45 6.09
C PHE A 181 -7.90 -41.13 4.73
N GLY A 182 -7.46 -40.50 3.63
CA GLY A 182 -7.39 -41.11 2.30
C GLY A 182 -6.08 -41.85 2.10
N LYS A 183 -6.18 -43.18 2.03
CA LYS A 183 -5.16 -44.10 1.52
C LYS A 183 -5.28 -44.21 0.01
#